data_AF-A0A495ZNT6-F1
#
_entry.id   AF-A0A495ZNT6-F1
#
_cell.length_a   1.000
_cell.length_b   1.000
_cell.length_c   1.000
_cell.angle_alpha   90.00
_cell.angle_beta   90.00
_cell.angle_gamma   90.00
#
_symmetry.space_group_name_H-M   'P 1'
#
loop_
_entity.id
_entity.type
_entity.pdbx_description
1 polymer ?
#
loop_
_entity_poly.entity_id
_entity_poly.type
_entity_poly.pdbx_seq_one_letter_code
_entity_poly.pdbx_strand_id
1 'polypeptide(L)'
;MLYLTAIFIVCVLFFAIQPTAMAQNFNISEPIPPPDTVRETFNLDPFYVQWIDVEGLPVVASSKVNPYALKEAAWLIRQMIGHRQDVLQALAKNNVRFAVMAHNELTTQIPEHSDLQPDYYWDRRARGLGPTPARPAVSCGEENLLNYEGDPYSTSNILVHEFAHAIHRMGLNTVDPSFDNRLKVLYDAAVEKGLWKDTYAITNRAEYWAEGTQSWFYTNRANDDQHNHVDTRDKLKAYDPALAALLTEVYGDGWWRYTRAVTRLSLSHLHGFNPEASPKFEWPAELIEFYKQLKDPNSEGGDRWVELEAHDPSLLPNLRSGDSRTETAIIFVNLTEAEMAYYWVDGEGEEKRYGKIAAGEFGTQHTYAGHIWLVKDANSGNLAVFRAEEKTGRALLGAAQSVQEK
;
A
#
# COMPACT_ATOMS: atom_id res chain seq x y z
N MET A 1 -15.37 59.98 55.87
CA MET A 1 -14.87 58.59 56.03
C MET A 1 -15.45 57.76 54.90
N LEU A 2 -14.67 57.56 53.83
CA LEU A 2 -15.04 56.66 52.74
C LEU A 2 -14.63 55.23 53.13
N TYR A 3 -15.57 54.30 53.12
CA TYR A 3 -15.28 52.86 53.24
C TYR A 3 -15.04 52.28 51.84
N LEU A 4 -13.82 51.82 51.61
CA LEU A 4 -13.41 51.09 50.41
C LEU A 4 -13.64 49.58 50.67
N THR A 5 -14.67 49.00 50.05
CA THR A 5 -14.85 47.54 50.02
C THR A 5 -14.07 46.97 48.84
N ALA A 6 -12.99 46.24 49.14
CA ALA A 6 -12.22 45.48 48.15
C ALA A 6 -12.94 44.16 47.83
N ILE A 7 -13.29 43.96 46.55
CA ILE A 7 -13.84 42.70 46.04
C ILE A 7 -12.65 41.84 45.58
N PHE A 8 -12.38 40.74 46.29
CA PHE A 8 -11.43 39.72 45.86
C PHE A 8 -12.11 38.85 44.79
N ILE A 9 -11.68 38.98 43.53
CA ILE A 9 -12.07 38.05 42.45
C ILE A 9 -11.16 36.82 42.57
N VAL A 10 -11.73 35.69 42.99
CA VAL A 10 -11.07 34.40 42.94
C VAL A 10 -11.18 33.87 41.50
N CYS A 11 -10.09 33.96 40.74
CA CYS A 11 -9.97 33.29 39.46
C CYS A 11 -9.80 31.78 39.70
N VAL A 12 -10.90 31.02 39.63
CA VAL A 12 -10.84 29.56 39.55
C VAL A 12 -10.41 29.17 38.14
N LEU A 13 -9.13 28.79 38.01
CA LEU A 13 -8.61 28.15 36.81
C LEU A 13 -9.27 26.76 36.69
N PHE A 14 -10.30 26.65 35.85
CA PHE A 14 -10.78 25.36 35.36
C PHE A 14 -9.72 24.79 34.42
N PHE A 15 -8.82 23.95 34.94
CA PHE A 15 -8.13 22.99 34.09
C PHE A 15 -9.18 22.00 33.59
N ALA A 16 -9.57 22.14 32.32
CA ALA A 16 -10.27 21.09 31.62
C ALA A 16 -9.30 19.90 31.51
N ILE A 17 -9.43 18.94 32.43
CA ILE A 17 -8.87 17.61 32.24
C ILE A 17 -9.59 17.06 31.01
N GLN A 18 -8.94 17.14 29.85
CA GLN A 18 -9.38 16.41 28.68
C GLN A 18 -9.39 14.93 29.09
N PRO A 19 -10.54 14.23 29.06
CA PRO A 19 -10.52 12.80 29.27
C PRO A 19 -9.62 12.20 28.19
N THR A 20 -8.54 11.56 28.57
CA THR A 20 -7.79 10.68 27.69
C THR A 20 -8.77 9.60 27.24
N ALA A 21 -9.29 9.76 26.03
CA ALA A 21 -10.29 8.87 25.49
C ALA A 21 -9.66 7.47 25.35
N MET A 22 -10.14 6.54 26.16
CA MET A 22 -9.61 5.19 26.27
C MET A 22 -10.08 4.38 25.07
N ALA A 23 -9.13 3.93 24.24
CA ALA A 23 -9.40 3.01 23.13
C ALA A 23 -10.18 1.82 23.65
N GLN A 24 -11.13 1.30 22.86
CA GLN A 24 -11.87 0.13 23.30
C GLN A 24 -10.85 -0.97 23.60
N ASN A 25 -10.78 -1.35 24.88
CA ASN A 25 -9.75 -2.27 25.32
C ASN A 25 -10.21 -3.69 24.98
N PHE A 26 -9.82 -4.16 23.80
CA PHE A 26 -10.06 -5.53 23.38
C PHE A 26 -9.07 -6.44 24.12
N ASN A 27 -9.57 -7.50 24.74
CA ASN A 27 -8.69 -8.54 25.25
C ASN A 27 -8.19 -9.37 24.06
N ILE A 28 -6.96 -9.10 23.61
CA ILE A 28 -6.32 -9.83 22.52
C ILE A 28 -5.53 -10.99 23.12
N SER A 29 -5.92 -12.21 22.79
CA SER A 29 -5.24 -13.44 23.22
C SER A 29 -3.81 -13.53 22.69
N GLU A 30 -2.99 -14.35 23.35
CA GLU A 30 -1.71 -14.77 22.78
C GLU A 30 -1.93 -15.52 21.45
N PRO A 31 -1.08 -15.30 20.43
CA PRO A 31 -1.10 -16.14 19.24
C PRO A 31 -0.85 -17.60 19.59
N ILE A 32 -1.61 -18.48 18.95
CA ILE A 32 -1.42 -19.94 19.03
C ILE A 32 -1.26 -20.51 17.62
N PRO A 33 -0.78 -21.75 17.44
CA PRO A 33 -0.82 -22.39 16.13
C PRO A 33 -2.25 -22.45 15.57
N PRO A 34 -2.46 -22.17 14.26
CA PRO A 34 -3.78 -22.32 13.66
C PRO A 34 -4.30 -23.75 13.88
N PRO A 35 -5.52 -23.93 14.46
CA PRO A 35 -6.14 -25.24 14.59
C PRO A 35 -6.36 -25.91 13.23
N ASP A 36 -6.38 -27.25 13.19
CA ASP A 36 -6.57 -28.01 11.94
C ASP A 36 -7.84 -27.59 11.19
N THR A 37 -8.94 -27.32 11.91
CA THR A 37 -10.19 -26.84 11.31
C THR A 37 -10.03 -25.51 10.60
N VAL A 38 -9.23 -24.59 11.14
CA VAL A 38 -8.93 -23.28 10.52
C VAL A 38 -8.02 -23.49 9.31
N ARG A 39 -7.01 -24.35 9.42
CA ARG A 39 -6.12 -24.69 8.29
C ARG A 39 -6.88 -25.26 7.11
N GLU A 40 -7.76 -26.22 7.37
CA GLU A 40 -8.59 -26.85 6.34
C GLU A 40 -9.58 -25.85 5.74
N THR A 41 -10.27 -25.07 6.58
CA THR A 41 -11.28 -24.10 6.11
C THR A 41 -10.68 -23.04 5.20
N PHE A 42 -9.50 -22.53 5.54
CA PHE A 42 -8.86 -21.44 4.79
C PHE A 42 -7.77 -21.90 3.82
N ASN A 43 -7.53 -23.23 3.74
CA ASN A 43 -6.41 -23.84 3.04
C ASN A 43 -5.07 -23.15 3.39
N LEU A 44 -4.81 -22.98 4.68
CA LEU A 44 -3.62 -22.28 5.17
C LEU A 44 -2.36 -23.12 4.96
N ASP A 45 -1.35 -22.51 4.34
CA ASP A 45 -0.03 -23.11 4.19
C ASP A 45 0.61 -23.43 5.56
N PRO A 46 1.37 -24.53 5.69
CA PRO A 46 2.13 -24.85 6.91
C PRO A 46 3.11 -23.76 7.36
N PHE A 47 3.50 -22.83 6.47
CA PHE A 47 4.22 -21.59 6.79
C PHE A 47 3.60 -20.84 7.96
N TYR A 48 2.26 -20.80 8.04
CA TYR A 48 1.55 -20.14 9.13
C TYR A 48 1.53 -21.02 10.39
N VAL A 49 2.21 -20.55 11.43
CA VAL A 49 2.34 -21.25 12.73
C VAL A 49 1.92 -20.39 13.91
N GLN A 50 1.54 -19.13 13.67
CA GLN A 50 0.88 -18.25 14.63
C GLN A 50 -0.46 -17.80 14.07
N TRP A 51 -1.47 -17.71 14.94
CA TRP A 51 -2.84 -17.37 14.59
C TRP A 51 -3.57 -16.67 15.74
N ILE A 52 -4.38 -15.67 15.40
CA ILE A 52 -5.40 -15.05 16.24
C ILE A 52 -6.72 -15.02 15.45
N ASP A 53 -7.82 -15.39 16.11
CA ASP A 53 -9.16 -15.19 15.57
C ASP A 53 -9.64 -13.74 15.77
N VAL A 54 -10.13 -13.14 14.69
CA VAL A 54 -10.79 -11.85 14.70
C VAL A 54 -12.22 -12.04 14.18
N GLU A 55 -13.05 -12.63 15.04
CA GLU A 55 -14.47 -12.87 14.80
C GLU A 55 -14.71 -13.68 13.51
N GLY A 56 -13.89 -14.71 13.28
CA GLY A 56 -13.90 -15.57 12.10
C GLY A 56 -12.85 -15.20 11.04
N LEU A 57 -12.30 -13.98 11.08
CA LEU A 57 -11.19 -13.58 10.20
C LEU A 57 -9.85 -14.08 10.78
N PRO A 58 -9.08 -14.92 10.09
CA PRO A 58 -7.76 -15.35 10.56
C PRO A 58 -6.73 -14.22 10.43
N VAL A 59 -6.05 -13.89 11.52
CA VAL A 59 -4.78 -13.16 11.51
C VAL A 59 -3.67 -14.17 11.70
N VAL A 60 -2.79 -14.33 10.72
CA VAL A 60 -1.81 -15.43 10.63
C VAL A 60 -0.39 -14.92 10.40
N ALA A 61 0.60 -15.71 10.82
CA ALA A 61 2.02 -15.40 10.56
C ALA A 61 2.92 -16.64 10.67
N SER A 62 4.15 -16.50 10.16
CA SER A 62 5.23 -17.47 10.39
C SER A 62 5.76 -17.43 11.82
N SER A 63 6.67 -18.34 12.17
CA SER A 63 7.36 -18.33 13.48
C SER A 63 8.33 -17.17 13.65
N LYS A 64 8.72 -16.49 12.56
CA LYS A 64 9.70 -15.39 12.61
C LYS A 64 9.08 -14.08 13.10
N VAL A 65 7.77 -13.93 12.96
CA VAL A 65 7.06 -12.71 13.33
C VAL A 65 6.97 -12.57 14.84
N ASN A 66 7.19 -11.36 15.32
CA ASN A 66 6.99 -10.99 16.71
C ASN A 66 5.49 -11.14 17.09
N PRO A 67 5.14 -11.93 18.11
CA PRO A 67 3.75 -12.13 18.54
C PRO A 67 2.98 -10.82 18.79
N TYR A 68 3.66 -9.75 19.25
CA TYR A 68 3.03 -8.44 19.45
C TYR A 68 2.53 -7.81 18.15
N ALA A 69 3.12 -8.13 16.99
CA ALA A 69 2.67 -7.63 15.70
C ALA A 69 1.31 -8.24 15.30
N LEU A 70 1.10 -9.54 15.55
CA LEU A 70 -0.20 -10.18 15.31
C LEU A 70 -1.26 -9.60 16.24
N LYS A 71 -0.89 -9.39 17.51
CA LYS A 71 -1.80 -8.77 18.48
C LYS A 71 -2.19 -7.36 18.08
N GLU A 72 -1.23 -6.55 17.64
CA GLU A 72 -1.46 -5.19 17.14
C GLU A 72 -2.34 -5.21 15.89
N ALA A 73 -2.09 -6.12 14.94
CA ALA A 73 -2.95 -6.28 13.77
C ALA A 73 -4.39 -6.64 14.15
N ALA A 74 -4.58 -7.62 15.03
CA ALA A 74 -5.88 -8.03 15.53
C ALA A 74 -6.61 -6.91 16.30
N TRP A 75 -5.86 -6.08 17.04
CA TRP A 75 -6.42 -4.92 17.73
C TRP A 75 -6.84 -3.84 16.74
N LEU A 76 -6.01 -3.50 15.74
CA LEU A 76 -6.31 -2.48 14.73
C LEU A 76 -7.52 -2.87 13.88
N ILE A 77 -7.61 -4.13 13.44
CA ILE A 77 -8.78 -4.62 12.68
C ILE A 77 -10.07 -4.41 13.50
N ARG A 78 -10.06 -4.75 14.79
CA ARG A 78 -11.22 -4.54 15.67
C ARG A 78 -11.55 -3.06 15.87
N GLN A 79 -10.55 -2.19 16.00
CA GLN A 79 -10.78 -0.74 16.08
C GLN A 79 -11.41 -0.19 14.79
N MET A 80 -10.97 -0.69 13.64
CA MET A 80 -11.48 -0.25 12.34
C MET A 80 -12.93 -0.70 12.12
N ILE A 81 -13.22 -2.00 12.32
CA ILE A 81 -14.46 -2.59 11.79
C ILE A 81 -15.12 -3.63 12.71
N GLY A 82 -14.68 -3.76 13.98
CA GLY A 82 -15.17 -4.78 14.91
C GLY A 82 -16.68 -4.70 15.21
N HIS A 83 -17.31 -3.53 15.04
CA HIS A 83 -18.76 -3.35 15.16
C HIS A 83 -19.54 -3.88 13.96
N ARG A 84 -18.88 -4.16 12.83
CA ARG A 84 -19.45 -4.69 11.58
C ARG A 84 -19.06 -6.16 11.40
N GLN A 85 -19.56 -7.01 12.30
CA GLN A 85 -19.34 -8.46 12.24
C GLN A 85 -19.82 -9.07 10.91
N ASP A 86 -20.84 -8.50 10.28
CA ASP A 86 -21.30 -8.87 8.94
C ASP A 86 -20.20 -8.74 7.88
N VAL A 87 -19.38 -7.69 7.96
CA VAL A 87 -18.24 -7.48 7.06
C VAL A 87 -17.10 -8.45 7.36
N LEU A 88 -16.77 -8.67 8.64
CA LEU A 88 -15.73 -9.64 9.03
C LEU A 88 -16.10 -11.08 8.61
N GLN A 89 -17.36 -11.46 8.77
CA GLN A 89 -17.88 -12.76 8.33
C GLN A 89 -17.90 -12.89 6.81
N ALA A 90 -18.20 -11.80 6.08
CA ALA A 90 -18.09 -11.80 4.62
C ALA A 90 -16.64 -11.96 4.14
N LEU A 91 -15.68 -11.29 4.80
CA LEU A 91 -14.25 -11.47 4.52
C LEU A 91 -13.82 -12.93 4.74
N ALA A 92 -14.17 -13.50 5.88
CA ALA A 92 -13.88 -14.90 6.21
C ALA A 92 -14.51 -15.87 5.18
N LYS A 93 -15.78 -15.66 4.82
CA LYS A 93 -16.48 -16.45 3.79
C LYS A 93 -15.81 -16.37 2.42
N ASN A 94 -15.22 -15.23 2.09
CA ASN A 94 -14.45 -15.02 0.87
C ASN A 94 -12.98 -15.47 1.01
N ASN A 95 -12.70 -16.34 1.97
CA ASN A 95 -11.40 -16.95 2.25
C ASN A 95 -10.29 -15.96 2.60
N VAL A 96 -10.64 -14.75 3.05
CA VAL A 96 -9.66 -13.73 3.38
C VAL A 96 -8.94 -14.10 4.68
N ARG A 97 -7.62 -13.91 4.70
CA ARG A 97 -6.82 -13.83 5.93
C ARG A 97 -5.94 -12.58 5.93
N PHE A 98 -5.55 -12.15 7.12
CA PHE A 98 -4.55 -11.10 7.32
C PHE A 98 -3.21 -11.73 7.71
N ALA A 99 -2.24 -11.71 6.80
CA ALA A 99 -0.90 -12.24 6.99
C ALA A 99 0.06 -11.15 7.51
N VAL A 100 0.67 -11.39 8.67
CA VAL A 100 1.77 -10.54 9.15
C VAL A 100 3.08 -11.12 8.60
N MET A 101 3.89 -10.25 8.01
CA MET A 101 5.18 -10.59 7.41
C MET A 101 6.31 -10.13 8.34
N ALA A 102 7.29 -10.98 8.61
CA ALA A 102 8.42 -10.60 9.45
C ALA A 102 9.26 -9.50 8.76
N HIS A 103 9.99 -8.71 9.54
CA HIS A 103 10.84 -7.64 9.03
C HIS A 103 11.93 -8.14 8.07
N ASN A 104 12.26 -9.44 8.14
CA ASN A 104 13.24 -10.12 7.28
C ASN A 104 12.63 -11.18 6.36
N GLU A 105 11.31 -11.19 6.21
CA GLU A 105 10.60 -11.93 5.16
C GLU A 105 10.25 -10.97 4.02
N LEU A 106 10.12 -11.47 2.79
CA LEU A 106 9.78 -10.69 1.61
C LEU A 106 8.34 -10.97 1.15
N THR A 107 7.77 -10.05 0.35
CA THR A 107 6.37 -10.11 -0.10
C THR A 107 6.03 -11.44 -0.77
N THR A 108 6.90 -11.95 -1.65
CA THR A 108 6.71 -13.22 -2.36
C THR A 108 6.98 -14.45 -1.48
N GLN A 109 7.48 -14.28 -0.26
CA GLN A 109 7.61 -15.36 0.72
C GLN A 109 6.32 -15.59 1.51
N ILE A 110 5.35 -14.70 1.39
CA ILE A 110 3.98 -14.96 1.84
C ILE A 110 3.36 -15.97 0.87
N PRO A 111 2.84 -17.12 1.34
CA PRO A 111 2.39 -18.22 0.48
C PRO A 111 1.46 -17.77 -0.66
N GLU A 112 0.53 -16.86 -0.39
CA GLU A 112 -0.47 -16.43 -1.36
C GLU A 112 0.01 -15.37 -2.33
N HIS A 113 1.26 -14.91 -2.18
CA HIS A 113 1.95 -13.98 -3.07
C HIS A 113 3.15 -14.64 -3.78
N SER A 114 3.39 -15.94 -3.55
CA SER A 114 4.58 -16.67 -4.03
C SER A 114 4.68 -16.79 -5.55
N ASP A 115 3.59 -16.57 -6.26
CA ASP A 115 3.51 -16.60 -7.71
C ASP A 115 3.65 -15.21 -8.36
N LEU A 116 3.82 -14.15 -7.57
CA LEU A 116 4.00 -12.80 -8.09
C LEU A 116 5.36 -12.66 -8.79
N GLN A 117 5.33 -12.14 -10.01
CA GLN A 117 6.51 -11.95 -10.85
C GLN A 117 6.62 -10.52 -11.38
N PRO A 118 7.84 -10.02 -11.63
CA PRO A 118 9.10 -10.60 -11.14
C PRO A 118 9.23 -10.43 -9.62
N ASP A 119 9.73 -11.46 -8.94
CA ASP A 119 9.80 -11.53 -7.47
C ASP A 119 10.49 -10.32 -6.81
N TYR A 120 11.68 -9.96 -7.28
CA TYR A 120 12.48 -8.85 -6.77
C TYR A 120 11.75 -7.51 -6.79
N TYR A 121 10.83 -7.31 -7.74
CA TYR A 121 10.03 -6.09 -7.82
C TYR A 121 9.05 -6.08 -6.65
N TRP A 122 8.26 -7.14 -6.51
CA TRP A 122 7.24 -7.25 -5.45
C TRP A 122 7.86 -7.25 -4.05
N ASP A 123 9.00 -7.93 -3.91
CA ASP A 123 9.74 -8.02 -2.66
C ASP A 123 10.23 -6.66 -2.17
N ARG A 124 10.62 -5.77 -3.09
CA ARG A 124 11.16 -4.45 -2.74
C ARG A 124 10.13 -3.31 -2.84
N ARG A 125 9.08 -3.50 -3.64
CA ARG A 125 8.02 -2.51 -3.87
C ARG A 125 7.02 -2.47 -2.72
N ALA A 126 6.78 -3.59 -2.05
CA ALA A 126 5.67 -3.70 -1.11
C ALA A 126 6.15 -4.22 0.24
N ARG A 127 5.52 -3.72 1.31
CA ARG A 127 5.51 -4.33 2.65
C ARG A 127 4.08 -4.64 3.10
N GLY A 128 3.15 -4.61 2.16
CA GLY A 128 1.75 -4.99 2.31
C GLY A 128 1.06 -4.99 0.97
N LEU A 129 0.05 -5.84 0.83
CA LEU A 129 -0.81 -5.94 -0.35
C LEU A 129 -2.24 -6.25 0.09
N GLY A 130 -3.21 -5.66 -0.61
CA GLY A 130 -4.62 -5.99 -0.46
C GLY A 130 -4.99 -7.31 -1.16
N PRO A 131 -6.08 -7.96 -0.74
CA PRO A 131 -6.45 -9.28 -1.22
C PRO A 131 -7.16 -9.21 -2.58
N THR A 132 -7.13 -10.33 -3.29
CA THR A 132 -7.97 -10.59 -4.46
C THR A 132 -8.67 -11.95 -4.29
N PRO A 133 -9.69 -12.29 -5.09
CA PRO A 133 -10.26 -13.64 -5.05
C PRO A 133 -9.25 -14.75 -5.33
N ALA A 134 -8.24 -14.50 -6.17
CA ALA A 134 -7.19 -15.46 -6.49
C ALA A 134 -6.11 -15.54 -5.40
N ARG A 135 -5.82 -14.40 -4.75
CA ARG A 135 -4.84 -14.28 -3.66
C ARG A 135 -5.55 -13.64 -2.45
N PRO A 136 -6.37 -14.37 -1.69
CA PRO A 136 -7.19 -13.77 -0.64
C PRO A 136 -6.40 -13.43 0.65
N ALA A 137 -5.17 -12.95 0.54
CA ALA A 137 -4.37 -12.51 1.68
C ALA A 137 -4.25 -10.98 1.66
N VAL A 138 -4.54 -10.34 2.79
CA VAL A 138 -4.00 -9.02 3.10
C VAL A 138 -2.63 -9.25 3.72
N SER A 139 -1.61 -8.48 3.38
CA SER A 139 -0.33 -8.53 4.11
C SER A 139 0.09 -7.18 4.69
N CYS A 140 0.87 -7.24 5.77
CA CYS A 140 1.55 -6.09 6.36
C CYS A 140 2.82 -6.53 7.09
N GLY A 141 3.90 -5.79 6.91
CA GLY A 141 5.16 -5.98 7.64
C GLY A 141 5.02 -5.66 9.12
N GLU A 142 5.64 -6.47 9.97
CA GLU A 142 5.67 -6.23 11.42
C GLU A 142 6.42 -4.94 11.78
N GLU A 143 7.39 -4.52 10.96
CA GLU A 143 8.12 -3.28 11.16
C GLU A 143 7.20 -2.06 11.13
N ASN A 144 6.14 -2.11 10.30
CA ASN A 144 5.15 -1.05 10.24
C ASN A 144 4.15 -1.11 11.41
N LEU A 145 3.70 -2.31 11.78
CA LEU A 145 2.77 -2.52 12.89
C LEU A 145 3.37 -2.08 14.23
N LEU A 146 4.62 -2.45 14.49
CA LEU A 146 5.31 -2.19 15.75
C LEU A 146 6.25 -0.97 15.71
N ASN A 147 6.29 -0.28 14.57
CA ASN A 147 7.08 0.94 14.34
C ASN A 147 8.59 0.77 14.57
N TYR A 148 9.17 -0.30 14.02
CA TYR A 148 10.61 -0.55 14.09
C TYR A 148 11.41 0.55 13.40
N GLU A 149 12.67 0.71 13.81
CA GLU A 149 13.61 1.56 13.06
C GLU A 149 13.79 1.00 11.64
N GLY A 150 13.90 1.88 10.64
CA GLY A 150 14.13 1.48 9.26
C GLY A 150 12.87 1.14 8.45
N ASP A 151 11.69 1.14 9.06
CA ASP A 151 10.42 0.93 8.34
C ASP A 151 10.29 1.92 7.15
N PRO A 152 10.24 1.43 5.90
CA PRO A 152 10.15 2.27 4.72
C PRO A 152 8.82 3.05 4.63
N TYR A 153 7.82 2.66 5.43
CA TYR A 153 6.49 3.26 5.49
C TYR A 153 6.15 3.86 6.86
N SER A 154 7.17 4.25 7.64
CA SER A 154 7.01 4.72 9.04
C SER A 154 6.11 5.93 9.27
N THR A 155 5.73 6.65 8.21
CA THR A 155 4.82 7.81 8.25
C THR A 155 3.37 7.46 7.93
N SER A 156 3.05 6.20 7.64
CA SER A 156 1.69 5.69 7.46
C SER A 156 1.49 4.37 8.19
N ASN A 157 0.26 3.84 8.15
CA ASN A 157 -0.04 2.49 8.60
C ASN A 157 -0.55 1.67 7.41
N ILE A 158 0.25 0.68 7.00
CA ILE A 158 -0.01 -0.17 5.84
C ILE A 158 -1.21 -1.07 6.08
N LEU A 159 -1.38 -1.61 7.30
CA LEU A 159 -2.57 -2.39 7.64
C LEU A 159 -3.86 -1.59 7.37
N VAL A 160 -3.93 -0.34 7.81
CA VAL A 160 -5.13 0.49 7.59
C VAL A 160 -5.46 0.63 6.10
N HIS A 161 -4.46 0.81 5.24
CA HIS A 161 -4.64 0.93 3.79
C HIS A 161 -5.07 -0.40 3.16
N GLU A 162 -4.27 -1.45 3.34
CA GLU A 162 -4.49 -2.73 2.66
C GLU A 162 -5.75 -3.44 3.17
N PHE A 163 -6.07 -3.27 4.46
CA PHE A 163 -7.31 -3.79 5.02
C PHE A 163 -8.54 -2.98 4.54
N ALA A 164 -8.38 -1.69 4.20
CA ALA A 164 -9.47 -0.94 3.56
C ALA A 164 -9.83 -1.54 2.19
N HIS A 165 -8.84 -1.97 1.39
CA HIS A 165 -9.10 -2.70 0.15
C HIS A 165 -9.84 -4.02 0.39
N ALA A 166 -9.48 -4.77 1.44
CA ALA A 166 -10.18 -5.98 1.81
C ALA A 166 -11.64 -5.69 2.18
N ILE A 167 -11.86 -4.75 3.09
CA ILE A 167 -13.19 -4.31 3.51
C ILE A 167 -14.03 -3.91 2.31
N HIS A 168 -13.50 -3.13 1.37
CA HIS A 168 -14.22 -2.76 0.16
C HIS A 168 -14.51 -3.95 -0.75
N ARG A 169 -13.47 -4.60 -1.28
CA ARG A 169 -13.58 -5.54 -2.39
C ARG A 169 -14.12 -6.91 -2.00
N MET A 170 -13.71 -7.39 -0.82
CA MET A 170 -13.96 -8.76 -0.36
C MET A 170 -14.95 -8.81 0.83
N GLY A 171 -15.30 -7.67 1.43
CA GLY A 171 -16.27 -7.59 2.53
C GLY A 171 -17.58 -6.92 2.10
N LEU A 172 -17.57 -5.60 1.99
CA LEU A 172 -18.72 -4.74 1.70
C LEU A 172 -19.39 -5.10 0.37
N ASN A 173 -18.66 -5.39 -0.70
CA ASN A 173 -19.30 -5.80 -1.97
C ASN A 173 -20.09 -7.12 -1.86
N THR A 174 -19.82 -7.94 -0.83
CA THR A 174 -20.60 -9.15 -0.53
C THR A 174 -21.81 -8.84 0.35
N VAL A 175 -21.64 -7.95 1.33
CA VAL A 175 -22.71 -7.55 2.27
C VAL A 175 -23.73 -6.62 1.60
N ASP A 176 -23.24 -5.66 0.81
CA ASP A 176 -23.99 -4.69 0.04
C ASP A 176 -23.43 -4.59 -1.39
N PRO A 177 -24.03 -5.31 -2.35
CA PRO A 177 -23.62 -5.27 -3.75
C PRO A 177 -23.72 -3.89 -4.43
N SER A 178 -24.39 -2.91 -3.81
CA SER A 178 -24.47 -1.55 -4.35
C SER A 178 -23.25 -0.69 -3.98
N PHE A 179 -22.45 -1.11 -2.99
CA PHE A 179 -21.39 -0.30 -2.39
C PHE A 179 -20.37 0.21 -3.43
N ASP A 180 -19.83 -0.67 -4.29
CA ASP A 180 -18.84 -0.28 -5.30
C ASP A 180 -19.39 0.76 -6.29
N ASN A 181 -20.67 0.66 -6.66
CA ASN A 181 -21.31 1.65 -7.54
C ASN A 181 -21.46 3.00 -6.84
N ARG A 182 -21.82 3.01 -5.55
CA ARG A 182 -21.88 4.25 -4.76
C ARG A 182 -20.51 4.89 -4.65
N LEU A 183 -19.48 4.11 -4.33
CA LEU A 183 -18.09 4.57 -4.29
C LEU A 183 -17.62 5.10 -5.65
N LYS A 184 -17.95 4.42 -6.75
CA LYS A 184 -17.63 4.89 -8.10
C LYS A 184 -18.25 6.26 -8.39
N VAL A 185 -19.52 6.47 -8.05
CA VAL A 185 -20.18 7.77 -8.25
C VAL A 185 -19.48 8.88 -7.46
N LEU A 186 -19.05 8.60 -6.23
CA LEU A 186 -18.30 9.58 -5.42
C LEU A 186 -16.93 9.87 -6.03
N TYR A 187 -16.20 8.83 -6.45
CA TYR A 187 -14.91 8.96 -7.12
C TYR A 187 -15.02 9.83 -8.38
N ASP A 188 -15.97 9.53 -9.28
CA ASP A 188 -16.15 10.28 -10.52
C ASP A 188 -16.46 11.77 -10.22
N ALA A 189 -17.29 12.04 -9.20
CA ALA A 189 -17.60 13.40 -8.76
C ALA A 189 -16.40 14.12 -8.12
N ALA A 190 -15.52 13.40 -7.42
CA ALA A 190 -14.29 13.94 -6.86
C ALA A 190 -13.31 14.32 -7.98
N VAL A 191 -13.13 13.46 -9.00
CA VAL A 191 -12.36 13.75 -10.21
C VAL A 191 -12.88 15.02 -10.90
N GLU A 192 -14.20 15.10 -11.14
CA GLU A 192 -14.81 16.24 -11.83
C GLU A 192 -14.59 17.56 -11.08
N LYS A 193 -14.61 17.53 -9.75
CA LYS A 193 -14.34 18.69 -8.89
C LYS A 193 -12.86 19.01 -8.74
N GLY A 194 -11.96 18.20 -9.30
CA GLY A 194 -10.52 18.32 -9.10
C GLY A 194 -10.07 18.05 -7.65
N LEU A 195 -10.87 17.33 -6.87
CA LEU A 195 -10.43 16.84 -5.56
C LEU A 195 -9.38 15.76 -5.75
N TRP A 196 -8.41 15.70 -4.84
CA TRP A 196 -7.31 14.71 -4.88
C TRP A 196 -6.49 14.75 -6.17
N LYS A 197 -6.54 15.87 -6.90
CA LYS A 197 -5.79 16.04 -8.14
C LYS A 197 -4.30 15.85 -7.86
N ASP A 198 -3.65 15.07 -8.73
CA ASP A 198 -2.23 14.75 -8.68
C ASP A 198 -1.80 13.99 -7.41
N THR A 199 -2.73 13.34 -6.69
CA THR A 199 -2.44 12.48 -5.54
C THR A 199 -2.70 11.00 -5.86
N TYR A 200 -2.12 10.10 -5.06
CA TYR A 200 -2.30 8.66 -5.20
C TYR A 200 -3.78 8.24 -5.09
N ALA A 201 -4.55 8.91 -4.24
CA ALA A 201 -5.99 8.68 -4.08
C ALA A 201 -6.80 8.73 -5.40
N ILE A 202 -6.38 9.51 -6.41
CA ILE A 202 -7.11 9.61 -7.68
C ILE A 202 -6.59 8.66 -8.77
N THR A 203 -5.68 7.74 -8.42
CA THR A 203 -5.20 6.70 -9.34
C THR A 203 -6.35 5.80 -9.79
N ASN A 204 -7.21 5.38 -8.85
CA ASN A 204 -8.44 4.67 -9.11
C ASN A 204 -9.36 4.74 -7.87
N ARG A 205 -10.62 4.31 -8.03
CA ARG A 205 -11.62 4.35 -6.94
C ARG A 205 -11.27 3.53 -5.69
N ALA A 206 -10.46 2.48 -5.83
CA ALA A 206 -10.05 1.67 -4.69
C ALA A 206 -8.98 2.38 -3.86
N GLU A 207 -8.03 3.07 -4.50
CA GLU A 207 -7.08 3.96 -3.80
C GLU A 207 -7.81 5.13 -3.14
N TYR A 208 -8.78 5.73 -3.83
CA TYR A 208 -9.63 6.79 -3.27
C TYR A 208 -10.28 6.38 -1.94
N TRP A 209 -10.78 5.14 -1.89
CA TRP A 209 -11.32 4.55 -0.66
C TRP A 209 -10.24 4.29 0.40
N ALA A 210 -9.11 3.69 0.02
CA ALA A 210 -8.06 3.33 0.98
C ALA A 210 -7.35 4.56 1.57
N GLU A 211 -7.02 5.54 0.74
CA GLU A 211 -6.44 6.84 1.14
C GLU A 211 -7.40 7.64 2.02
N GLY A 212 -8.69 7.69 1.65
CA GLY A 212 -9.73 8.29 2.49
C GLY A 212 -9.87 7.59 3.84
N THR A 213 -9.75 6.26 3.86
CA THR A 213 -9.75 5.46 5.10
C THR A 213 -8.54 5.78 5.97
N GLN A 214 -7.35 5.92 5.38
CA GLN A 214 -6.17 6.34 6.13
C GLN A 214 -6.35 7.75 6.72
N SER A 215 -6.94 8.70 5.98
CA SER A 215 -7.25 10.03 6.52
C SER A 215 -8.30 9.94 7.64
N TRP A 216 -9.30 9.05 7.50
CA TRP A 216 -10.33 8.80 8.52
C TRP A 216 -9.74 8.34 9.86
N PHE A 217 -8.64 7.58 9.82
CA PHE A 217 -7.96 7.02 10.99
C PHE A 217 -6.63 7.68 11.35
N TYR A 218 -6.24 8.77 10.67
CA TYR A 218 -5.03 9.58 10.94
C TYR A 218 -3.74 8.81 10.66
N THR A 219 -3.75 8.04 9.57
CA THR A 219 -2.59 7.29 9.08
C THR A 219 -2.19 7.68 7.67
N ASN A 220 -2.84 8.69 7.08
CA ASN A 220 -2.46 9.18 5.77
C ASN A 220 -1.30 10.17 5.89
N ARG A 221 -0.43 10.17 4.89
CA ARG A 221 0.65 11.14 4.74
C ARG A 221 0.09 12.47 4.23
N ALA A 222 0.89 13.53 4.33
CA ALA A 222 0.49 14.83 3.83
C ALA A 222 1.64 15.60 3.19
N ASN A 223 1.28 16.39 2.17
CA ASN A 223 2.13 17.37 1.48
C ASN A 223 3.44 16.77 0.94
N ASP A 224 3.34 15.63 0.27
CA ASP A 224 4.45 15.02 -0.47
C ASP A 224 4.07 14.85 -1.96
N ASP A 225 4.88 14.13 -2.71
CA ASP A 225 4.72 13.92 -4.16
C ASP A 225 3.48 13.10 -4.53
N GLN A 226 2.85 12.45 -3.56
CA GLN A 226 1.70 11.56 -3.74
C GLN A 226 0.50 11.92 -2.87
N HIS A 227 0.63 12.82 -1.89
CA HIS A 227 -0.42 13.16 -0.94
C HIS A 227 -0.58 14.68 -0.79
N ASN A 228 -1.84 15.13 -0.71
CA ASN A 228 -2.16 16.54 -0.45
C ASN A 228 -2.20 16.82 1.07
N HIS A 229 -2.88 17.88 1.49
CA HIS A 229 -2.96 18.30 2.90
C HIS A 229 -3.96 17.49 3.76
N VAL A 230 -4.75 16.58 3.18
CA VAL A 230 -5.95 15.93 3.77
C VAL A 230 -5.58 14.62 4.47
N ASP A 231 -4.79 14.72 5.53
CA ASP A 231 -4.26 13.58 6.34
C ASP A 231 -5.14 13.15 7.52
N THR A 232 -6.18 13.92 7.84
CA THR A 232 -6.99 13.73 9.06
C THR A 232 -8.48 13.74 8.74
N ARG A 233 -9.28 13.08 9.60
CA ARG A 233 -10.73 13.00 9.45
C ARG A 233 -11.40 14.36 9.37
N ASP A 234 -10.95 15.31 10.18
CA ASP A 234 -11.56 16.65 10.21
C ASP A 234 -11.28 17.40 8.90
N LYS A 235 -10.06 17.32 8.38
CA LYS A 235 -9.73 17.86 7.05
C LYS A 235 -10.53 17.13 5.96
N LEU A 236 -10.68 15.81 6.05
CA LEU A 236 -11.44 15.03 5.09
C LEU A 236 -12.93 15.43 5.07
N LYS A 237 -13.55 15.60 6.23
CA LYS A 237 -14.94 16.08 6.33
C LYS A 237 -15.13 17.47 5.71
N ALA A 238 -14.13 18.34 5.81
CA ALA A 238 -14.18 19.67 5.21
C ALA A 238 -13.90 19.65 3.70
N TYR A 239 -12.95 18.83 3.26
CA TYR A 239 -12.45 18.79 1.88
C TYR A 239 -13.32 17.93 0.95
N ASP A 240 -13.66 16.71 1.39
CA ASP A 240 -14.46 15.74 0.65
C ASP A 240 -15.57 15.16 1.55
N PRO A 241 -16.62 15.97 1.84
CA PRO A 241 -17.70 15.56 2.74
C PRO A 241 -18.48 14.34 2.23
N ALA A 242 -18.46 14.07 0.92
CA ALA A 242 -19.18 12.94 0.34
C ALA A 242 -18.47 11.62 0.66
N LEU A 243 -17.14 11.56 0.48
CA LEU A 243 -16.35 10.40 0.93
C LEU A 243 -16.43 10.23 2.45
N ALA A 244 -16.34 11.34 3.21
CA ALA A 244 -16.46 11.31 4.65
C ALA A 244 -17.80 10.72 5.13
N ALA A 245 -18.91 10.99 4.42
CA ALA A 245 -20.21 10.41 4.72
C ALA A 245 -20.23 8.89 4.47
N LEU A 246 -19.65 8.41 3.38
CA LEU A 246 -19.54 6.97 3.09
C LEU A 246 -18.65 6.25 4.12
N LEU A 247 -17.54 6.87 4.52
CA LEU A 247 -16.69 6.34 5.60
C LEU A 247 -17.41 6.32 6.95
N THR A 248 -18.25 7.32 7.23
CA THR A 248 -19.09 7.35 8.44
C THR A 248 -20.10 6.21 8.44
N GLU A 249 -20.71 5.88 7.29
CA GLU A 249 -21.64 4.74 7.17
C GLU A 249 -20.96 3.41 7.52
N VAL A 250 -19.72 3.22 7.07
CA VAL A 250 -18.98 1.96 7.25
C VAL A 250 -18.33 1.87 8.64
N TYR A 251 -17.54 2.87 9.00
CA TYR A 251 -16.69 2.87 10.19
C TYR A 251 -17.36 3.53 11.41
N GLY A 252 -18.43 4.30 11.21
CA GLY A 252 -18.97 5.18 12.22
C GLY A 252 -18.09 6.43 12.45
N ASP A 253 -18.63 7.39 13.19
CA ASP A 253 -17.89 8.59 13.61
C ASP A 253 -17.34 8.46 15.03
N GLY A 254 -16.88 7.26 15.38
CA GLY A 254 -16.28 6.97 16.68
C GLY A 254 -15.05 7.85 16.95
N TRP A 255 -14.70 8.02 18.22
CA TRP A 255 -13.65 8.94 18.64
C TRP A 255 -12.22 8.39 18.39
N TRP A 256 -12.05 7.08 18.20
CA TRP A 256 -10.74 6.45 18.02
C TRP A 256 -10.02 6.96 16.77
N ARG A 257 -8.73 7.26 16.91
CA ARG A 257 -7.77 7.56 15.84
C ARG A 257 -6.51 6.75 16.10
N TYR A 258 -5.82 6.35 15.04
CA TYR A 258 -4.56 5.66 15.17
C TYR A 258 -3.54 6.53 15.91
N THR A 259 -2.79 5.89 16.80
CA THR A 259 -1.50 6.36 17.27
C THR A 259 -0.51 5.22 17.18
N ARG A 260 0.78 5.55 17.03
CA ARG A 260 1.87 4.57 16.95
C ARG A 260 1.83 3.58 18.12
N ALA A 261 2.17 2.32 17.87
CA ALA A 261 2.16 1.25 18.87
C ALA A 261 3.06 1.61 20.07
N VAL A 262 4.22 2.22 19.80
CA VAL A 262 5.16 2.69 20.83
C VAL A 262 4.59 3.75 21.78
N THR A 263 3.48 4.41 21.44
CA THR A 263 2.79 5.37 22.34
C THR A 263 1.65 4.71 23.13
N ARG A 264 1.43 3.40 22.96
CA ARG A 264 0.31 2.63 23.53
C ARG A 264 0.76 1.40 24.32
N LEU A 265 2.00 1.38 24.81
CA LEU A 265 2.58 0.25 25.56
C LEU A 265 1.84 -0.10 26.87
N SER A 266 0.96 0.79 27.36
CA SER A 266 0.08 0.52 28.50
C SER A 266 -1.16 -0.30 28.16
N LEU A 267 -1.50 -0.46 26.88
CA LEU A 267 -2.62 -1.31 26.45
C LEU A 267 -2.26 -2.79 26.59
N SER A 268 -3.24 -3.62 26.95
CA SER A 268 -3.01 -5.01 27.33
C SER A 268 -2.34 -5.85 26.25
N HIS A 269 -2.65 -5.60 24.98
CA HIS A 269 -2.10 -6.37 23.88
C HIS A 269 -0.64 -6.03 23.55
N LEU A 270 -0.12 -4.90 24.05
CA LEU A 270 1.28 -4.47 23.97
C LEU A 270 2.01 -4.54 25.32
N HIS A 271 1.35 -5.03 26.36
CA HIS A 271 1.94 -5.12 27.69
C HIS A 271 3.17 -6.04 27.66
N GLY A 272 4.34 -5.50 28.01
CA GLY A 272 5.61 -6.22 27.99
C GLY A 272 6.36 -6.16 26.65
N PHE A 273 5.80 -5.51 25.62
CA PHE A 273 6.55 -5.21 24.41
C PHE A 273 7.64 -4.17 24.71
N ASN A 274 8.88 -4.45 24.29
CA ASN A 274 10.01 -3.55 24.43
C ASN A 274 10.45 -3.04 23.04
N PRO A 275 10.09 -1.81 22.64
CA PRO A 275 10.49 -1.26 21.34
C PRO A 275 12.00 -1.21 21.13
N GLU A 276 12.78 -0.92 22.18
CA GLU A 276 14.26 -0.81 22.11
C GLU A 276 14.95 -2.15 21.83
N ALA A 277 14.26 -3.27 22.04
CA ALA A 277 14.75 -4.61 21.71
C ALA A 277 14.30 -5.08 20.31
N SER A 278 13.58 -4.23 19.57
CA SER A 278 13.11 -4.58 18.24
C SER A 278 14.26 -4.59 17.24
N PRO A 279 14.23 -5.48 16.23
CA PRO A 279 15.18 -5.42 15.14
C PRO A 279 14.96 -4.15 14.32
N LYS A 280 16.02 -3.73 13.61
CA LYS A 280 15.92 -2.72 12.57
C LYS A 280 15.49 -3.39 11.26
N PHE A 281 14.55 -2.80 10.55
CA PHE A 281 14.23 -3.23 9.20
C PHE A 281 15.34 -2.80 8.24
N GLU A 282 15.84 -3.75 7.47
CA GLU A 282 16.78 -3.53 6.38
C GLU A 282 16.42 -4.45 5.22
N TRP A 283 16.49 -3.92 3.99
CA TRP A 283 16.34 -4.77 2.80
C TRP A 283 17.50 -5.78 2.73
N PRO A 284 17.26 -7.04 2.32
CA PRO A 284 18.33 -8.02 2.19
C PRO A 284 19.46 -7.53 1.28
N ALA A 285 20.71 -7.80 1.66
CA ALA A 285 21.89 -7.33 0.92
C ALA A 285 21.88 -7.78 -0.56
N GLU A 286 21.41 -9.00 -0.84
CA GLU A 286 21.28 -9.53 -2.19
C GLU A 286 20.26 -8.75 -3.04
N LEU A 287 19.17 -8.30 -2.42
CA LEU A 287 18.15 -7.48 -3.08
C LEU A 287 18.71 -6.08 -3.35
N ILE A 288 19.44 -5.48 -2.40
CA ILE A 288 20.13 -4.21 -2.60
C ILE A 288 21.13 -4.31 -3.74
N GLU A 289 21.90 -5.40 -3.81
CA GLU A 289 22.89 -5.61 -4.86
C GLU A 289 22.25 -5.80 -6.23
N PHE A 290 21.13 -6.55 -6.31
CA PHE A 290 20.34 -6.63 -7.54
C PHE A 290 19.88 -5.25 -8.03
N TYR A 291 19.40 -4.39 -7.12
CA TYR A 291 18.96 -3.04 -7.46
C TYR A 291 20.11 -2.16 -7.97
N LYS A 292 21.33 -2.34 -7.46
CA LYS A 292 22.53 -1.66 -7.98
C LYS A 292 22.88 -2.15 -9.38
N GLN A 293 22.90 -3.47 -9.60
CA GLN A 293 23.15 -4.07 -10.91
C GLN A 293 22.14 -3.56 -11.94
N LEU A 294 20.87 -3.46 -11.56
CA LEU A 294 19.81 -2.96 -12.43
C LEU A 294 20.07 -1.51 -12.90
N LYS A 295 20.65 -0.67 -12.04
CA LYS A 295 21.02 0.72 -12.35
C LYS A 295 22.40 0.86 -13.01
N ASP A 296 23.22 -0.19 -13.07
CA ASP A 296 24.51 -0.17 -13.75
C ASP A 296 24.35 -0.46 -15.26
N PRO A 297 24.67 0.50 -16.14
CA PRO A 297 24.58 0.31 -17.60
C PRO A 297 25.44 -0.84 -18.13
N ASN A 298 26.49 -1.23 -17.38
CA ASN A 298 27.42 -2.28 -17.78
C ASN A 298 27.05 -3.65 -17.20
N SER A 299 26.02 -3.72 -16.35
CA SER A 299 25.56 -5.01 -15.83
C SER A 299 24.75 -5.74 -16.89
N GLU A 300 25.15 -6.96 -17.23
CA GLU A 300 24.42 -7.80 -18.19
C GLU A 300 23.18 -8.48 -17.58
N GLY A 301 22.96 -8.37 -16.26
CA GLY A 301 21.80 -8.96 -15.57
C GLY A 301 21.73 -10.49 -15.51
N GLY A 302 22.57 -11.18 -16.27
CA GLY A 302 22.53 -12.64 -16.42
C GLY A 302 21.18 -13.08 -16.98
N ASP A 303 20.54 -14.06 -16.35
CA ASP A 303 19.23 -14.57 -16.78
C ASP A 303 18.04 -13.71 -16.31
N ARG A 304 18.28 -12.62 -15.56
CA ARG A 304 17.23 -11.83 -14.88
C ARG A 304 16.52 -10.85 -15.81
N TRP A 305 17.22 -10.33 -16.82
CA TRP A 305 16.65 -9.46 -17.84
C TRP A 305 17.43 -9.53 -19.15
N VAL A 306 16.85 -9.00 -20.21
CA VAL A 306 17.50 -8.74 -21.50
C VAL A 306 17.54 -7.23 -21.74
N GLU A 307 18.60 -6.71 -22.37
CA GLU A 307 18.62 -5.29 -22.77
C GLU A 307 17.69 -5.08 -23.96
N LEU A 308 16.76 -4.13 -23.83
CA LEU A 308 15.89 -3.75 -24.93
C LEU A 308 16.57 -2.73 -25.83
N GLU A 309 16.47 -2.94 -27.14
CA GLU A 309 16.88 -1.95 -28.13
C GLU A 309 15.97 -0.71 -28.02
N ALA A 310 16.59 0.47 -27.89
CA ALA A 310 15.87 1.72 -28.03
C ALA A 310 15.80 2.12 -29.51
N HIS A 311 14.59 2.36 -29.97
CA HIS A 311 14.32 2.82 -31.32
C HIS A 311 14.09 4.33 -31.33
N ASP A 312 14.49 4.97 -32.43
CA ASP A 312 14.27 6.39 -32.67
C ASP A 312 12.75 6.69 -32.67
N PRO A 313 12.29 7.71 -31.91
CA PRO A 313 10.88 8.08 -31.85
C PRO A 313 10.21 8.39 -33.19
N SER A 314 10.97 8.75 -34.23
CA SER A 314 10.46 8.93 -35.59
C SER A 314 9.85 7.66 -36.20
N LEU A 315 10.17 6.48 -35.65
CA LEU A 315 9.58 5.20 -36.06
C LEU A 315 8.20 4.96 -35.45
N LEU A 316 7.83 5.67 -34.38
CA LEU A 316 6.56 5.49 -33.66
C LEU A 316 5.31 5.47 -34.56
N PRO A 317 5.17 6.33 -35.60
CA PRO A 317 4.00 6.29 -36.48
C PRO A 317 3.77 4.94 -37.16
N ASN A 318 4.81 4.11 -37.31
CA ASN A 318 4.77 2.78 -37.93
C ASN A 318 4.78 1.62 -36.93
N LEU A 319 4.81 1.89 -35.62
CA LEU A 319 4.88 0.87 -34.56
C LEU A 319 3.56 0.78 -33.82
N ARG A 320 3.06 -0.45 -33.60
CA ARG A 320 1.85 -0.74 -32.83
C ARG A 320 2.09 -1.95 -31.95
N SER A 321 1.40 -2.02 -30.80
CA SER A 321 1.44 -3.22 -29.96
C SER A 321 0.77 -4.39 -30.65
N GLY A 322 1.42 -5.56 -30.59
CA GLY A 322 0.83 -6.82 -31.02
C GLY A 322 -0.22 -7.35 -30.04
N ASP A 323 -0.89 -8.44 -30.42
CA ASP A 323 -1.96 -9.13 -29.67
C ASP A 323 -1.46 -10.35 -28.87
N SER A 324 -0.15 -10.45 -28.65
CA SER A 324 0.47 -11.55 -27.90
C SER A 324 -0.11 -11.67 -26.49
N ARG A 325 -0.20 -12.91 -26.01
CA ARG A 325 -0.60 -13.25 -24.63
C ARG A 325 0.55 -13.74 -23.77
N THR A 326 1.78 -13.69 -24.28
CA THR A 326 2.98 -14.02 -23.50
C THR A 326 3.26 -12.89 -22.53
N GLU A 327 2.98 -13.12 -21.25
CA GLU A 327 3.22 -12.17 -20.15
C GLU A 327 4.72 -11.96 -19.92
N THR A 328 5.11 -10.71 -19.68
CA THR A 328 6.49 -10.28 -19.44
C THR A 328 6.49 -8.96 -18.65
N ALA A 329 7.66 -8.38 -18.41
CA ALA A 329 7.79 -7.06 -17.82
C ALA A 329 8.83 -6.21 -18.56
N ILE A 330 8.66 -4.89 -18.53
CA ILE A 330 9.69 -3.93 -18.91
C ILE A 330 10.13 -3.15 -17.68
N ILE A 331 11.44 -2.98 -17.52
CA ILE A 331 12.08 -2.19 -16.48
C ILE A 331 12.69 -0.97 -17.16
N PHE A 332 12.07 0.18 -16.98
CA PHE A 332 12.60 1.45 -17.45
C PHE A 332 13.57 2.01 -16.41
N VAL A 333 14.83 2.21 -16.77
CA VAL A 333 15.87 2.75 -15.89
C VAL A 333 16.23 4.16 -16.35
N ASN A 334 15.92 5.15 -15.52
CA ASN A 334 16.21 6.54 -15.78
C ASN A 334 17.60 6.91 -15.25
N LEU A 335 18.59 6.97 -16.13
CA LEU A 335 19.94 7.42 -15.81
C LEU A 335 20.14 8.91 -16.08
N THR A 336 19.07 9.62 -16.46
CA THR A 336 19.11 11.06 -16.70
C THR A 336 18.92 11.84 -15.39
N GLU A 337 19.16 13.16 -15.46
CA GLU A 337 18.95 14.10 -14.35
C GLU A 337 17.51 14.65 -14.27
N ALA A 338 16.61 14.22 -15.17
CA ALA A 338 15.23 14.71 -15.24
C ALA A 338 14.20 13.58 -15.05
N GLU A 339 13.00 13.91 -14.59
CA GLU A 339 11.88 12.95 -14.56
C GLU A 339 11.45 12.59 -15.98
N MET A 340 11.09 11.32 -16.19
CA MET A 340 10.52 10.81 -17.44
C MET A 340 9.18 10.12 -17.20
N ALA A 341 8.37 9.99 -18.23
CA ALA A 341 7.11 9.27 -18.20
C ALA A 341 7.06 8.20 -19.29
N TYR A 342 6.43 7.06 -19.00
CA TYR A 342 6.31 5.94 -19.94
C TYR A 342 4.84 5.65 -20.29
N TYR A 343 4.64 5.32 -21.56
CA TYR A 343 3.35 5.18 -22.21
C TYR A 343 3.29 3.86 -22.96
N TRP A 344 2.18 3.13 -22.82
CA TRP A 344 1.87 2.02 -23.71
C TRP A 344 1.25 2.60 -24.99
N VAL A 345 1.71 2.14 -26.15
CA VAL A 345 1.11 2.49 -27.44
C VAL A 345 0.27 1.30 -27.89
N ASP A 346 -1.05 1.46 -27.96
CA ASP A 346 -1.96 0.34 -28.19
C ASP A 346 -1.97 -0.16 -29.66
N GLY A 347 -2.91 -1.06 -29.97
CA GLY A 347 -3.03 -1.65 -31.32
C GLY A 347 -3.45 -0.63 -32.38
N GLU A 348 -4.15 0.42 -31.96
CA GLU A 348 -4.60 1.54 -32.78
C GLU A 348 -3.51 2.62 -32.92
N GLY A 349 -2.60 2.69 -31.95
CA GLY A 349 -1.48 3.65 -31.92
C GLY A 349 -1.70 4.79 -30.93
N GLU A 350 -2.71 4.68 -30.09
CA GLU A 350 -3.01 5.66 -29.07
C GLU A 350 -2.09 5.45 -27.86
N GLU A 351 -1.58 6.56 -27.34
CA GLU A 351 -0.68 6.57 -26.19
C GLU A 351 -1.48 6.53 -24.89
N LYS A 352 -1.20 5.57 -24.04
CA LYS A 352 -1.77 5.46 -22.69
C LYS A 352 -0.67 5.62 -21.68
N ARG A 353 -0.71 6.71 -20.89
CA ARG A 353 0.28 6.95 -19.83
C ARG A 353 0.11 5.91 -18.73
N TYR A 354 1.21 5.26 -18.32
CA TYR A 354 1.20 4.30 -17.21
C TYR A 354 1.95 4.81 -15.99
N GLY A 355 3.02 5.59 -16.16
CA GLY A 355 3.77 6.06 -14.99
C GLY A 355 4.83 7.09 -15.30
N LYS A 356 5.59 7.40 -14.24
CA LYS A 356 6.71 8.33 -14.25
C LYS A 356 7.85 7.79 -13.41
N ILE A 357 9.07 8.21 -13.71
CA ILE A 357 10.30 7.71 -13.11
C ILE A 357 11.19 8.90 -12.83
N ALA A 358 11.49 9.13 -11.55
CA ALA A 358 12.39 10.19 -11.12
C ALA A 358 13.81 10.00 -11.67
N ALA A 359 14.60 11.07 -11.67
CA ALA A 359 16.00 11.03 -12.05
C ALA A 359 16.77 9.99 -11.21
N GLY A 360 17.58 9.14 -11.86
CA GLY A 360 18.34 8.08 -11.20
C GLY A 360 17.53 6.90 -10.67
N GLU A 361 16.21 6.86 -10.92
CA GLU A 361 15.31 5.79 -10.47
C GLU A 361 14.88 4.88 -11.62
N PHE A 362 14.09 3.85 -11.30
CA PHE A 362 13.52 2.97 -12.29
C PHE A 362 12.05 2.66 -12.00
N GLY A 363 11.34 2.19 -13.02
CA GLY A 363 9.97 1.70 -12.91
C GLY A 363 9.81 0.38 -13.64
N THR A 364 9.11 -0.57 -13.03
CA THR A 364 8.76 -1.85 -13.64
C THR A 364 7.30 -1.85 -14.04
N GLN A 365 7.00 -2.36 -15.22
CA GLN A 365 5.65 -2.44 -15.75
C GLN A 365 5.40 -3.83 -16.35
N HIS A 366 4.41 -4.55 -15.80
CA HIS A 366 3.88 -5.75 -16.43
C HIS A 366 3.32 -5.40 -17.83
N THR A 367 3.60 -6.24 -18.81
CA THR A 367 3.22 -6.06 -20.21
C THR A 367 3.17 -7.42 -20.93
N TYR A 368 2.86 -7.43 -22.23
CA TYR A 368 2.96 -8.62 -23.08
C TYR A 368 4.07 -8.47 -24.11
N ALA A 369 4.66 -9.58 -24.53
CA ALA A 369 5.69 -9.61 -25.56
C ALA A 369 5.19 -8.94 -26.86
N GLY A 370 6.01 -8.10 -27.47
CA GLY A 370 5.65 -7.33 -28.67
C GLY A 370 4.88 -6.03 -28.41
N HIS A 371 4.52 -5.72 -27.16
CA HIS A 371 3.97 -4.40 -26.81
C HIS A 371 4.99 -3.29 -27.04
N ILE A 372 4.50 -2.14 -27.52
CA ILE A 372 5.29 -0.94 -27.78
C ILE A 372 5.15 0.03 -26.61
N TRP A 373 6.30 0.50 -26.13
CA TRP A 373 6.42 1.42 -25.03
C TRP A 373 7.17 2.68 -25.46
N LEU A 374 6.56 3.83 -25.25
CA LEU A 374 7.14 5.13 -25.54
C LEU A 374 7.56 5.80 -24.24
N VAL A 375 8.76 6.35 -24.20
CA VAL A 375 9.24 7.16 -23.08
C VAL A 375 9.37 8.62 -23.49
N LYS A 376 8.86 9.51 -22.64
CA LYS A 376 8.85 10.96 -22.85
C LYS A 376 9.55 11.69 -21.71
N ASP A 377 10.14 12.82 -22.01
CA ASP A 377 10.64 13.76 -21.01
C ASP A 377 9.50 14.55 -20.32
N ALA A 378 9.86 15.34 -19.32
CA ALA A 378 8.92 16.19 -18.57
C ALA A 378 8.19 17.25 -19.45
N ASN A 379 8.73 17.59 -20.62
CA ASN A 379 8.13 18.52 -21.58
C ASN A 379 7.31 17.81 -22.66
N SER A 380 7.01 16.51 -22.47
CA SER A 380 6.32 15.66 -23.44
C SER A 380 7.08 15.43 -24.76
N GLY A 381 8.38 15.67 -24.78
CA GLY A 381 9.27 15.29 -25.88
C GLY A 381 9.52 13.78 -25.88
N ASN A 382 9.42 13.14 -27.05
CA ASN A 382 9.67 11.70 -27.16
C ASN A 382 11.19 11.42 -27.06
N LEU A 383 11.58 10.53 -26.15
CA LEU A 383 12.97 10.16 -25.89
C LEU A 383 13.38 8.88 -26.61
N ALA A 384 12.58 7.82 -26.48
CA ALA A 384 12.86 6.51 -27.07
C ALA A 384 11.59 5.67 -27.15
N VAL A 385 11.60 4.69 -28.06
CA VAL A 385 10.57 3.66 -28.19
C VAL A 385 11.20 2.29 -27.95
N PHE A 386 10.55 1.45 -27.15
CA PHE A 386 10.96 0.08 -26.86
C PHE A 386 9.89 -0.90 -27.30
N ARG A 387 10.31 -2.10 -27.69
CA ARG A 387 9.42 -3.25 -27.89
C ARG A 387 9.70 -4.26 -26.78
N ALA A 388 8.68 -4.67 -26.05
CA ALA A 388 8.80 -5.71 -25.05
C ALA A 388 9.13 -7.07 -25.70
N GLU A 389 9.98 -7.87 -25.04
CA GLU A 389 10.35 -9.21 -25.46
C GLU A 389 9.69 -10.29 -24.58
N GLU A 390 9.84 -11.57 -24.93
CA GLU A 390 9.31 -12.68 -24.12
C GLU A 390 9.94 -12.76 -22.73
N LYS A 391 11.22 -12.36 -22.60
CA LYS A 391 11.89 -12.19 -21.30
C LYS A 391 11.69 -10.78 -20.76
N THR A 392 11.83 -10.61 -19.45
CA THR A 392 11.85 -9.29 -18.82
C THR A 392 12.91 -8.41 -19.47
N GLY A 393 12.49 -7.27 -20.02
CA GLY A 393 13.37 -6.35 -20.73
C GLY A 393 13.80 -5.16 -19.86
N ARG A 394 15.08 -4.77 -19.92
CA ARG A 394 15.61 -3.54 -19.32
C ARG A 394 15.77 -2.47 -20.40
N ALA A 395 15.13 -1.33 -20.19
CA ALA A 395 15.19 -0.17 -21.06
C ALA A 395 16.04 0.93 -20.38
N LEU A 396 17.30 1.05 -20.80
CA LEU A 396 18.23 2.06 -20.30
C LEU A 396 18.02 3.40 -21.00
N LEU A 397 17.82 4.46 -20.23
CA LEU A 397 17.63 5.82 -20.74
C LEU A 397 18.68 6.76 -20.19
N GLY A 398 19.39 7.46 -21.09
CA GLY A 398 20.50 8.35 -20.72
C GLY A 398 21.88 7.68 -20.72
N ALA A 399 21.96 6.36 -20.94
CA ALA A 399 23.23 5.71 -21.27
C ALA A 399 23.63 6.09 -22.71
N ALA A 400 24.92 6.34 -22.97
CA ALA A 400 25.43 6.51 -24.32
C ALA A 400 25.20 5.20 -25.10
N GLN A 401 24.12 5.12 -25.86
CA GLN A 401 23.85 3.95 -26.67
C GLN A 401 24.87 3.93 -27.80
N SER A 402 25.68 2.88 -27.84
CA SER A 402 26.49 2.57 -29.01
C SER A 402 25.52 2.30 -30.16
N VAL A 403 25.27 3.30 -30.99
CA VAL A 403 24.56 3.15 -32.26
C VAL A 403 25.35 2.13 -33.08
N GLN A 404 24.86 0.89 -33.14
CA GLN A 404 25.32 -0.04 -34.18
C GLN A 404 24.63 0.39 -35.47
N GLU A 405 25.32 1.20 -36.25
CA GLU A 405 25.04 1.38 -37.66
C GLU A 405 25.06 -0.02 -38.32
N LYS A 406 23.91 -0.47 -38.83
CA LYS A 406 23.82 -1.60 -39.75
C LYS A 406 23.64 -1.09 -41.18
#